data_AF-A0A955Z175-F1
#
_entry.id   AF-A0A955Z175-F1
#
_cell.length_a   1.000
_cell.length_b   1.000
_cell.length_c   1.000
_cell.angle_alpha   90.00
_cell.angle_beta   90.00
_cell.angle_gamma   90.00
#
_symmetry.space_group_name_H-M   'P 1'
#
loop_
_entity.id
_entity.type
_entity.pdbx_description
1 polymer ?
#
loop_
_entity_poly.entity_id
_entity_poly.type
_entity_poly.pdbx_seq_one_letter_code
_entity_poly.pdbx_strand_id
1 'polypeptide(L)'
;MPLHRDRPSRHGAVFTLATLVLAAACGGAPGGRHVIERDLGALSFRRYQRLLDVEFPVAGNPAVAHAATYVRREDGEDISFSNAVVTVYDKPDGLAAAVAEQLRTLGTYIVTVHEEHGHHVFHLDGGDDRWDLWISGRHVVKVRAEPTTGRIPDDVISEYLSAFPSDLDAFGRAEGESP
;
A
#
# COMPACT_ATOMS: atom_id res chain seq x y z
N MET A 1 35.29 -26.06 -74.55
CA MET A 1 36.13 -26.42 -73.38
C MET A 1 36.76 -25.15 -72.85
N PRO A 2 36.81 -24.83 -71.54
CA PRO A 2 36.22 -25.43 -70.32
C PRO A 2 35.10 -24.53 -69.71
N LEU A 3 33.99 -25.09 -69.20
CA LEU A 3 33.70 -25.31 -67.76
C LEU A 3 33.94 -24.10 -66.83
N HIS A 4 32.89 -23.34 -66.52
CA HIS A 4 32.84 -22.58 -65.27
C HIS A 4 31.54 -22.87 -64.52
N ARG A 5 31.72 -23.32 -63.27
CA ARG A 5 30.73 -23.87 -62.34
C ARG A 5 30.05 -22.77 -61.54
N ASP A 6 28.81 -23.08 -61.17
CA ASP A 6 27.96 -22.51 -60.12
C ASP A 6 28.67 -22.02 -58.85
N ARG A 7 28.09 -20.96 -58.25
CA ARG A 7 27.75 -20.95 -56.82
C ARG A 7 26.42 -20.20 -56.56
N PRO A 8 25.49 -20.78 -55.79
CA PRO A 8 24.28 -20.10 -55.31
C PRO A 8 24.54 -19.27 -54.04
N SER A 9 23.98 -18.05 -54.04
CA SER A 9 24.00 -17.11 -52.92
C SER A 9 23.03 -17.53 -51.82
N ARG A 10 23.57 -17.91 -50.67
CA ARG A 10 22.83 -18.17 -49.43
C ARG A 10 22.23 -16.86 -48.90
N HIS A 11 20.92 -16.73 -48.93
CA HIS A 11 20.21 -15.66 -48.23
C HIS A 11 20.10 -16.09 -46.76
N GLY A 12 20.83 -15.39 -45.90
CA GLY A 12 20.81 -15.59 -44.45
C GLY A 12 19.44 -15.21 -43.89
N ALA A 13 18.84 -16.15 -43.14
CA ALA A 13 17.68 -15.88 -42.31
C ALA A 13 18.09 -14.96 -41.17
N VAL A 14 17.53 -13.74 -41.14
CA VAL A 14 17.66 -12.81 -40.01
C VAL A 14 16.68 -13.27 -38.93
N PHE A 15 17.22 -13.85 -37.86
CA PHE A 15 16.47 -14.15 -36.64
C PHE A 15 16.33 -12.85 -35.82
N THR A 16 15.14 -12.25 -35.83
CA THR A 16 14.79 -11.14 -34.93
C THR A 16 14.57 -11.71 -33.53
N LEU A 17 15.54 -11.52 -32.66
CA LEU A 17 15.49 -11.89 -31.24
C LEU A 17 14.60 -10.88 -30.50
N ALA A 18 13.41 -11.29 -30.09
CA ALA A 18 12.51 -10.48 -29.27
C ALA A 18 13.02 -10.46 -27.82
N THR A 19 13.54 -9.31 -27.39
CA THR A 19 14.02 -9.08 -26.02
C THR A 19 12.83 -8.90 -25.08
N LEU A 20 12.47 -9.96 -24.35
CA LEU A 20 11.45 -9.93 -23.30
C LEU A 20 12.04 -9.23 -22.07
N VAL A 21 11.80 -7.93 -21.92
CA VAL A 21 12.17 -7.17 -20.72
C VAL A 21 11.15 -7.48 -19.62
N LEU A 22 11.43 -8.52 -18.84
CA LEU A 22 10.78 -8.77 -17.55
C LEU A 22 11.30 -7.71 -16.56
N ALA A 23 10.63 -6.56 -16.52
CA ALA A 23 10.73 -5.64 -15.40
C ALA A 23 10.13 -6.35 -14.18
N ALA A 24 10.97 -7.07 -13.43
CA ALA A 24 10.64 -7.49 -12.09
C ALA A 24 10.41 -6.21 -11.28
N ALA A 25 9.15 -5.86 -11.09
CA ALA A 25 8.73 -4.88 -10.10
C ALA A 25 9.12 -5.46 -8.72
N CYS A 26 10.35 -5.16 -8.30
CA CYS A 26 10.85 -5.45 -6.96
C CYS A 26 10.18 -4.49 -5.97
N GLY A 27 8.87 -4.63 -5.79
CA GLY A 27 8.18 -4.14 -4.61
C GLY A 27 8.59 -5.04 -3.45
N GLY A 28 9.72 -4.72 -2.82
CA GLY A 28 10.23 -5.50 -1.69
C GLY A 28 9.19 -5.54 -0.58
N ALA A 29 8.68 -6.74 -0.29
CA ALA A 29 7.75 -6.95 0.81
C ALA A 29 8.30 -6.31 2.09
N PRO A 30 7.44 -5.72 2.94
CA PRO A 30 7.90 -5.11 4.18
C PRO A 30 8.70 -6.13 5.00
N GLY A 31 9.80 -5.69 5.59
CA GLY A 31 10.62 -6.54 6.45
C GLY A 31 9.83 -7.05 7.67
N GLY A 32 10.48 -7.80 8.57
CA GLY A 32 9.81 -8.41 9.74
C GLY A 32 9.14 -7.45 10.74
N ARG A 33 9.15 -6.14 10.48
CA ARG A 33 8.49 -5.09 11.26
C ARG A 33 7.24 -4.51 10.57
N HIS A 34 6.81 -5.10 9.44
CA HIS A 34 5.54 -4.84 8.75
C HIS A 34 5.33 -3.42 8.22
N VAL A 35 6.33 -2.55 8.30
CA VAL A 35 6.32 -1.19 7.74
C VAL A 35 7.47 -1.00 6.76
N ILE A 36 7.37 0.03 5.92
CA ILE A 36 8.38 0.31 4.88
C ILE A 36 9.47 1.22 5.45
N GLU A 37 10.60 0.65 5.85
CA GLU A 37 11.69 1.40 6.51
C GLU A 37 12.71 1.96 5.51
N ARG A 38 12.22 2.78 4.58
CA ARG A 38 13.03 3.50 3.58
C ARG A 38 12.33 4.78 3.16
N ASP A 39 13.05 5.63 2.45
CA ASP A 39 12.49 6.84 1.87
C ASP A 39 11.43 6.49 0.81
N LEU A 40 10.35 7.28 0.79
CA LEU A 40 9.19 7.12 -0.09
C LEU A 40 9.00 8.44 -0.86
N GLY A 41 9.41 8.45 -2.13
CA GLY A 41 9.44 9.66 -2.95
C GLY A 41 10.23 10.78 -2.29
N ALA A 42 9.57 11.92 -2.02
CA ALA A 42 10.18 13.08 -1.37
C ALA A 42 10.20 13.02 0.18
N LEU A 43 9.64 11.96 0.77
CA LEU A 43 9.57 11.79 2.22
C LEU A 43 10.69 10.86 2.71
N SER A 44 11.49 11.35 3.65
CA SER A 44 12.53 10.54 4.29
C SER A 44 11.99 9.73 5.46
N PHE A 45 12.36 8.45 5.55
CA PHE A 45 12.02 7.63 6.71
C PHE A 45 12.71 8.17 7.95
N ARG A 46 11.94 8.38 9.03
CA ARG A 46 12.46 8.96 10.27
C ARG A 46 12.60 7.95 11.40
N ARG A 47 11.56 7.14 11.64
CA ARG A 47 11.54 6.18 12.74
C ARG A 47 10.53 5.07 12.52
N TYR A 48 10.87 3.92 13.09
CA TYR A 48 9.97 2.82 13.39
C TYR A 48 9.56 2.86 14.86
N GLN A 49 8.32 2.49 15.17
CA GLN A 49 7.86 2.27 16.53
C GLN A 49 6.89 1.08 16.58
N ARG A 50 7.10 0.17 17.54
CA ARG A 50 6.06 -0.78 17.94
C ARG A 50 5.11 -0.07 18.90
N LEU A 51 3.82 -0.04 18.58
CA LEU A 51 2.80 0.57 19.44
C LEU A 51 2.38 -0.42 20.53
N LEU A 52 2.06 0.11 21.70
CA LEU A 52 1.59 -0.70 22.85
C LEU A 52 0.10 -1.03 22.73
N ASP A 53 -0.66 -0.12 22.12
CA ASP A 53 -2.11 -0.24 21.99
C ASP A 53 -2.52 -0.60 20.55
N VAL A 54 -3.61 -1.35 20.46
CA VAL A 54 -4.27 -1.71 19.21
C VAL A 54 -5.54 -0.87 19.09
N GLU A 55 -5.64 -0.11 18.02
CA GLU A 55 -6.74 0.83 17.83
C GLU A 55 -8.10 0.16 17.57
N PHE A 56 -8.10 -0.95 16.83
CA PHE A 56 -9.30 -1.73 16.53
C PHE A 56 -9.23 -3.10 17.21
N PRO A 57 -9.46 -3.20 18.54
CA PRO A 57 -9.42 -4.49 19.21
C PRO A 57 -10.51 -5.42 18.66
N VAL A 58 -10.15 -6.67 18.35
CA VAL A 58 -11.09 -7.70 17.89
C VAL A 58 -11.13 -8.83 18.92
N ALA A 59 -12.33 -9.13 19.43
CA ALA A 59 -12.50 -10.12 20.48
C ALA A 59 -11.94 -11.49 20.06
N GLY A 60 -11.05 -12.07 20.87
CA GLY A 60 -10.43 -13.37 20.57
C GLY A 60 -9.43 -13.38 19.41
N ASN A 61 -9.01 -12.20 18.93
CA ASN A 61 -8.03 -12.03 17.86
C ASN A 61 -7.00 -10.96 18.27
N PRO A 62 -5.95 -11.34 19.04
CA PRO A 62 -4.95 -10.40 19.49
C PRO A 62 -4.16 -9.83 18.31
N ALA A 63 -3.55 -8.66 18.53
CA ALA A 63 -2.82 -7.96 17.48
C ALA A 63 -1.63 -7.17 18.01
N VAL A 64 -0.73 -6.81 17.10
CA VAL A 64 0.42 -5.93 17.36
C VAL A 64 0.45 -4.84 16.30
N ALA A 65 0.54 -3.58 16.75
CA ALA A 65 0.62 -2.44 15.85
C ALA A 65 2.06 -1.93 15.67
N HIS A 66 2.39 -1.58 14.43
CA HIS A 66 3.69 -1.11 13.98
C HIS A 66 3.51 0.22 13.25
N ALA A 67 4.29 1.24 13.60
CA ALA A 67 4.21 2.56 13.00
C ALA A 67 5.53 2.94 12.32
N ALA A 68 5.44 3.59 11.17
CA ALA A 68 6.51 4.31 10.52
C ALA A 68 6.15 5.80 10.41
N THR A 69 7.11 6.67 10.70
CA THR A 69 6.98 8.11 10.48
C THR A 69 7.91 8.51 9.33
N TYR A 70 7.37 9.25 8.37
CA TYR A 70 8.10 9.84 7.25
C TYR A 70 8.02 11.36 7.34
N VAL A 71 9.10 12.05 6.96
CA VAL A 71 9.21 13.50 7.07
C VAL A 71 9.69 14.11 5.77
N ARG A 72 9.11 15.24 5.38
CA ARG A 72 9.63 16.11 4.34
C ARG A 72 10.25 17.32 5.02
N ARG A 73 11.48 17.64 4.66
CA ARG A 73 12.11 18.89 5.08
C ARG A 73 11.85 19.92 4.00
N GLU A 74 11.11 20.96 4.33
CA GLU A 74 11.01 22.15 3.50
C GLU A 74 12.00 23.19 4.05
N ASP A 75 12.68 23.92 3.16
CA ASP A 75 13.63 24.94 3.56
C ASP A 75 12.89 26.10 4.24
N GLY A 76 12.88 26.11 5.57
CA GLY A 76 12.68 27.34 6.33
C GLY A 76 11.60 27.39 7.39
N GLU A 77 10.57 26.54 7.42
CA GLU A 77 9.67 26.57 8.61
C GLU A 77 8.77 25.34 8.84
N ASP A 78 8.24 24.67 7.82
CA ASP A 78 7.31 23.56 8.05
C ASP A 78 7.92 22.18 7.78
N ILE A 79 7.88 21.32 8.80
CA ILE A 79 8.15 19.89 8.65
C ILE A 79 6.81 19.21 8.38
N SER A 80 6.54 18.88 7.12
CA SER A 80 5.45 17.97 6.79
C SER A 80 5.83 16.55 7.19
N PHE A 81 4.88 15.80 7.76
CA PHE A 81 5.09 14.40 8.11
C PHE A 81 3.83 13.58 7.82
N SER A 82 4.06 12.31 7.49
CA SER A 82 3.01 11.31 7.38
C SER A 82 3.36 10.11 8.25
N ASN A 83 2.34 9.49 8.83
CA ASN A 83 2.48 8.25 9.59
C ASN A 83 1.73 7.15 8.86
N ALA A 84 2.37 5.99 8.76
CA ALA A 84 1.71 4.76 8.37
C ALA A 84 1.73 3.80 9.56
N VAL A 85 0.59 3.16 9.83
CA VAL A 85 0.46 2.15 10.89
C VAL A 85 -0.06 0.86 10.27
N VAL A 86 0.59 -0.25 10.59
CA VAL A 86 0.17 -1.60 10.23
C VAL A 86 -0.08 -2.37 11.51
N THR A 87 -1.33 -2.76 11.71
CA THR A 87 -1.75 -3.63 12.81
C THR A 87 -1.87 -5.06 12.29
N VAL A 88 -1.09 -5.97 12.87
CA VAL A 88 -1.06 -7.39 12.50
C VAL A 88 -1.89 -8.17 13.50
N TYR A 89 -2.96 -8.81 13.03
CA TYR A 89 -3.82 -9.69 13.82
C TYR A 89 -3.37 -11.15 13.69
N ASP A 90 -3.71 -11.98 14.67
CA ASP A 90 -3.43 -13.42 14.59
C ASP A 90 -4.21 -14.12 13.47
N LYS A 91 -5.44 -13.68 13.20
CA LYS A 91 -6.39 -14.31 12.26
C LYS A 91 -6.97 -13.28 11.27
N PRO A 92 -7.14 -13.65 9.98
CA PRO A 92 -7.80 -12.79 9.00
C PRO A 92 -9.34 -12.88 9.04
N ASP A 93 -9.89 -14.02 9.47
CA ASP A 93 -11.32 -14.32 9.36
C ASP A 93 -12.19 -13.28 10.07
N GLY A 94 -13.12 -12.67 9.32
CA GLY A 94 -14.07 -11.67 9.82
C GLY A 94 -13.44 -10.33 10.22
N LEU A 95 -12.14 -10.11 9.94
CA LEU A 95 -11.44 -8.88 10.32
C LEU A 95 -12.05 -7.64 9.66
N ALA A 96 -12.33 -7.70 8.35
CA ALA A 96 -12.96 -6.60 7.62
C ALA A 96 -14.31 -6.20 8.22
N ALA A 97 -15.19 -7.18 8.46
CA ALA A 97 -16.50 -6.93 9.08
C ALA A 97 -16.37 -6.34 10.49
N ALA A 98 -15.46 -6.85 11.31
CA ALA A 98 -15.23 -6.36 12.67
C ALA A 98 -14.66 -4.93 12.71
N VAL A 99 -13.74 -4.59 11.80
CA VAL A 99 -13.18 -3.24 11.69
C VAL A 99 -14.23 -2.29 11.13
N ALA A 100 -14.98 -2.67 10.09
CA ALA A 100 -16.05 -1.86 9.52
C ALA A 100 -17.12 -1.51 10.55
N GLU A 101 -17.47 -2.45 11.43
CA GLU A 101 -18.41 -2.18 12.52
C GLU A 101 -17.85 -1.17 13.53
N GLN A 102 -16.57 -1.29 13.92
CA GLN A 102 -15.94 -0.31 14.80
C GLN A 102 -15.88 1.08 14.16
N LEU A 103 -15.54 1.17 12.88
CA LEU A 103 -15.52 2.44 12.15
C LEU A 103 -16.88 3.17 12.18
N ARG A 104 -18.00 2.44 12.10
CA ARG A 104 -19.35 3.04 12.20
C ARG A 104 -19.63 3.66 13.57
N THR A 105 -18.91 3.24 14.60
CA THR A 105 -19.04 3.77 15.96
C THR A 105 -18.12 4.95 16.25
N LEU A 106 -17.21 5.30 15.32
CA LEU A 106 -16.35 6.47 15.41
C LEU A 106 -17.17 7.75 15.14
N GLY A 107 -17.92 8.21 16.14
CA GLY A 107 -18.84 9.35 16.00
C GLY A 107 -18.20 10.70 15.67
N THR A 108 -16.86 10.80 15.65
CA THR A 108 -16.11 12.02 15.28
C THR A 108 -15.65 12.04 13.84
N TYR A 109 -15.76 10.93 13.10
CA TYR A 109 -15.29 10.82 11.73
C TYR A 109 -16.44 10.64 10.75
N ILE A 110 -16.34 11.30 9.60
CA ILE A 110 -17.11 10.92 8.41
C ILE A 110 -16.34 9.78 7.75
N VAL A 111 -16.97 8.61 7.65
CA VAL A 111 -16.37 7.41 7.03
C VAL A 111 -16.99 7.18 5.66
N THR A 112 -16.18 7.19 4.62
CA THR A 112 -16.57 6.85 3.24
C THR A 112 -15.66 5.76 2.68
N VAL A 113 -16.06 5.14 1.57
CA VAL A 113 -15.21 4.24 0.80
C VAL A 113 -14.90 4.91 -0.53
N HIS A 114 -13.63 4.96 -0.92
CA HIS A 114 -13.22 5.46 -2.23
C HIS A 114 -12.13 4.57 -2.85
N GLU A 115 -11.87 4.79 -4.13
CA GLU A 115 -10.84 4.06 -4.87
C GLU A 115 -9.51 4.82 -4.81
N GLU A 116 -8.45 4.15 -4.38
CA GLU A 116 -7.06 4.60 -4.39
C GLU A 116 -6.23 3.61 -5.21
N HIS A 117 -5.61 4.09 -6.29
CA HIS A 117 -4.71 3.28 -7.11
C HIS A 117 -5.31 1.93 -7.56
N GLY A 118 -6.63 1.89 -7.82
CA GLY A 118 -7.38 0.69 -8.20
C GLY A 118 -7.82 -0.21 -7.04
N HIS A 119 -7.66 0.23 -5.79
CA HIS A 119 -8.04 -0.48 -4.57
C HIS A 119 -9.09 0.32 -3.79
N HIS A 120 -10.08 -0.34 -3.18
CA HIS A 120 -11.00 0.36 -2.29
C HIS A 120 -10.38 0.53 -0.90
N VAL A 121 -10.51 1.71 -0.32
CA VAL A 121 -10.05 2.02 1.04
C VAL A 121 -11.14 2.78 1.79
N PHE A 122 -11.16 2.65 3.11
CA PHE A 122 -11.93 3.54 3.97
C PHE A 122 -11.20 4.88 4.08
N HIS A 123 -11.94 5.96 3.86
CA HIS A 123 -11.51 7.31 4.15
C HIS A 123 -12.20 7.82 5.40
N LEU A 124 -11.40 8.27 6.35
CA LEU A 124 -11.86 8.83 7.61
C LEU A 124 -11.52 10.32 7.61
N ASP A 125 -12.54 11.19 7.60
CA ASP A 125 -12.37 12.64 7.72
C ASP A 125 -12.89 13.16 9.06
N GLY A 126 -11.97 13.57 9.93
CA GLY A 126 -12.24 14.23 11.21
C GLY A 126 -12.08 15.76 11.15
N GLY A 127 -11.90 16.34 9.95
CA GLY A 127 -11.60 17.76 9.74
C GLY A 127 -10.10 18.01 9.60
N ASP A 128 -9.39 18.09 10.73
CA ASP A 128 -7.92 18.30 10.78
C ASP A 128 -7.13 16.99 10.91
N ASP A 129 -7.82 15.88 11.16
CA ASP A 129 -7.25 14.53 11.17
C ASP A 129 -7.91 13.67 10.09
N ARG A 130 -7.09 13.21 9.14
CA ARG A 130 -7.54 12.41 7.99
C ARG A 130 -6.69 11.17 7.82
N TRP A 131 -7.38 10.07 7.52
CA TRP A 131 -6.75 8.77 7.35
C TRP A 131 -7.38 7.99 6.21
N ASP A 132 -6.53 7.30 5.46
CA ASP A 132 -6.97 6.18 4.63
C ASP A 132 -6.62 4.89 5.34
N LEU A 133 -7.56 3.94 5.35
CA LEU A 133 -7.47 2.68 6.06
C LEU A 133 -8.00 1.54 5.21
N TRP A 134 -7.32 0.39 5.22
CA TRP A 134 -7.81 -0.81 4.54
C TRP A 134 -7.36 -2.08 5.24
N ILE A 135 -7.98 -3.19 4.83
CA ILE A 135 -7.70 -4.54 5.31
C ILE A 135 -6.94 -5.30 4.23
N SER A 136 -5.92 -6.06 4.63
CA SER A 136 -5.14 -6.94 3.75
C SER A 136 -4.78 -8.24 4.48
N GLY A 137 -5.57 -9.28 4.27
CA GLY A 137 -5.59 -10.52 5.01
C GLY A 137 -5.77 -10.28 6.51
N ARG A 138 -4.70 -10.49 7.28
CA ARG A 138 -4.67 -10.28 8.73
C ARG A 138 -4.14 -8.90 9.15
N HIS A 139 -3.98 -7.98 8.21
CA HIS A 139 -3.42 -6.66 8.46
C HIS A 139 -4.51 -5.59 8.35
N VAL A 140 -4.49 -4.63 9.26
CA VAL A 140 -5.17 -3.35 9.10
C VAL A 140 -4.09 -2.31 8.86
N VAL A 141 -4.10 -1.69 7.68
CA VAL A 141 -3.15 -0.66 7.30
C VAL A 141 -3.86 0.69 7.36
N LYS A 142 -3.19 1.71 7.89
CA LYS A 142 -3.67 3.08 7.84
C LYS A 142 -2.54 4.05 7.50
N VAL A 143 -2.86 5.08 6.73
CA VAL A 143 -1.94 6.15 6.36
C VAL A 143 -2.59 7.48 6.71
N ARG A 144 -1.83 8.35 7.37
CA ARG A 144 -2.29 9.68 7.76
C ARG A 144 -2.03 10.70 6.66
N ALA A 145 -2.95 11.63 6.51
CA ALA A 145 -2.74 12.83 5.72
C ALA A 145 -1.62 13.69 6.30
N GLU A 146 -0.90 14.38 5.41
CA GLU A 146 0.05 15.42 5.81
C GLU A 146 -0.71 16.62 6.41
N PRO A 147 -0.35 17.10 7.61
CA PRO A 147 -1.04 18.24 8.24
C PRO A 147 -1.06 19.50 7.36
N THR A 148 0.01 19.75 6.62
CA THR A 148 0.18 20.96 5.81
C THR A 148 -0.75 20.98 4.60
N THR A 149 -0.97 19.83 3.95
CA THR A 149 -1.76 19.74 2.71
C THR A 149 -3.17 19.20 2.93
N GLY A 150 -3.40 18.52 4.06
CA GLY A 150 -4.63 17.79 4.35
C GLY A 150 -4.88 16.60 3.40
N ARG A 151 -3.83 16.13 2.70
CA ARG A 151 -3.89 15.03 1.73
C ARG A 151 -3.02 13.86 2.16
N ILE A 152 -3.43 12.65 1.80
CA ILE A 152 -2.62 11.45 1.90
C ILE A 152 -1.49 11.53 0.86
N PRO A 153 -0.22 11.31 1.21
CA PRO A 153 0.86 11.36 0.23
C PRO A 153 0.79 10.17 -0.72
N ASP A 154 0.65 10.43 -2.02
CA ASP A 154 0.59 9.41 -3.09
C ASP A 154 1.72 8.37 -2.98
N ASP A 155 2.97 8.84 -2.78
CA ASP A 155 4.15 7.96 -2.65
C ASP A 155 4.02 6.98 -1.47
N VAL A 156 3.37 7.40 -0.37
CA VAL A 156 3.20 6.54 0.81
C VAL A 156 2.06 5.56 0.57
N ILE A 157 0.88 6.03 0.16
CA ILE A 157 -0.27 5.15 -0.03
C ILE A 157 -0.03 4.13 -1.15
N SER A 158 0.58 4.53 -2.27
CA SER A 158 0.88 3.61 -3.38
C SER A 158 1.83 2.48 -2.93
N GLU A 159 2.85 2.80 -2.15
CA GLU A 159 3.84 1.81 -1.71
C GLU A 159 3.25 0.86 -0.67
N TYR A 160 2.39 1.36 0.22
CA TYR A 160 1.68 0.52 1.18
C TYR A 160 0.59 -0.34 0.53
N LEU A 161 -0.17 0.16 -0.46
CA LEU A 161 -1.13 -0.64 -1.22
C LEU A 161 -0.43 -1.72 -2.05
N SER A 162 0.74 -1.42 -2.61
CA SER A 162 1.54 -2.44 -3.30
C SER A 162 2.03 -3.53 -2.35
N ALA A 163 2.39 -3.19 -1.11
CA ALA A 163 2.84 -4.13 -0.09
C ALA A 163 1.69 -4.92 0.57
N PHE A 164 0.54 -4.28 0.70
CA PHE A 164 -0.67 -4.76 1.35
C PHE A 164 -1.87 -4.42 0.47
N PRO A 165 -2.17 -5.21 -0.58
CA PRO A 165 -3.34 -4.97 -1.42
C PRO A 165 -4.61 -4.98 -0.59
N SER A 166 -5.53 -4.04 -0.86
CA SER A 166 -6.80 -3.99 -0.15
C SER A 166 -7.68 -5.18 -0.52
N ASP A 167 -8.28 -5.80 0.49
CA ASP A 167 -9.33 -6.81 0.37
C ASP A 167 -10.73 -6.19 0.35
N LEU A 168 -10.86 -4.87 0.26
CA LEU A 168 -12.16 -4.20 0.32
C LEU A 168 -12.84 -4.05 -1.04
N ASP A 169 -14.16 -4.21 -1.06
CA ASP A 169 -15.03 -3.85 -2.18
C ASP A 169 -15.48 -2.38 -2.12
N ALA A 170 -16.26 -1.96 -3.13
CA ALA A 170 -16.81 -0.60 -3.24
C ALA A 170 -17.74 -0.19 -2.08
N PHE A 171 -18.14 -1.12 -1.23
CA PHE A 171 -18.99 -0.89 -0.06
C PHE A 171 -18.23 -1.06 1.26
N GLY A 172 -16.90 -1.29 1.22
CA GLY A 172 -16.06 -1.49 2.39
C GLY A 172 -16.25 -2.85 3.05
N ARG A 173 -16.68 -3.86 2.28
CA ARG A 173 -16.79 -5.26 2.73
C ARG A 173 -15.60 -6.06 2.21
N ALA A 174 -15.32 -7.22 2.79
CA ALA A 174 -14.29 -8.07 2.20
C ALA A 174 -14.74 -8.54 0.80
N GLU A 175 -13.84 -8.51 -0.17
CA GLU A 175 -14.10 -9.01 -1.51
C GLU A 175 -14.60 -10.46 -1.45
N GLY A 176 -15.74 -10.72 -2.09
CA GLY A 176 -16.38 -12.04 -2.10
C GLY A 176 -17.33 -12.33 -0.93
N GLU A 177 -17.48 -11.43 0.05
CA GLU A 177 -18.60 -11.50 0.99
C GLU A 177 -19.92 -11.19 0.26
N SER A 178 -20.88 -12.12 0.35
CA SER A 178 -22.24 -11.87 -0.15
C SER A 178 -22.99 -10.89 0.75
N PRO A 179 -23.89 -10.05 0.18
CA PRO A 179 -24.47 -8.93 0.89
C PRO A 179 -25.44 -9.23 2.02
#